data_AF-A0A5C7EJQ8-F1
#
_entry.id   AF-A0A5C7EJQ8-F1
#
_cell.length_a   1.000
_cell.length_b   1.000
_cell.length_c   1.000
_cell.angle_alpha   90.00
_cell.angle_beta   90.00
_cell.angle_gamma   90.00
#
_symmetry.space_group_name_H-M   'P 1'
#
loop_
_entity.id
_entity.type
_entity.pdbx_description
1 polymer ?
#
loop_
_entity_poly.entity_id
_entity_poly.type
_entity_poly.pdbx_seq_one_letter_code
_entity_poly.pdbx_strand_id
1 'polypeptide(L)'
;MSEDRDDPPDRSAPAKTYPFPYSRTNPPATPGGFKDLGVTPLARQLGLTVEQTNGHWCSRCQGIWFGYTLEAECPVCGNRKG
;
A
#
# COMPACT_ATOMS: atom_id res chain seq x y z
N MET A 1 -20.37 -15.93 37.38
CA MET A 1 -19.77 -16.09 36.04
C MET A 1 -20.82 -15.65 35.05
N SER A 2 -20.74 -14.41 34.60
CA SER A 2 -21.62 -13.89 33.55
C SER A 2 -20.82 -13.95 32.25
N GLU A 3 -21.34 -14.66 31.27
CA GLU A 3 -20.67 -14.95 30.01
C GLU A 3 -20.61 -13.68 29.14
N ASP A 4 -19.40 -13.13 28.96
CA ASP A 4 -19.07 -12.16 27.93
C ASP A 4 -19.36 -12.75 26.54
N ARG A 5 -20.47 -12.33 25.94
CA ARG A 5 -20.77 -12.59 24.53
C ARG A 5 -20.15 -11.46 23.70
N ASP A 6 -18.99 -11.73 23.11
CA ASP A 6 -18.41 -10.94 22.03
C ASP A 6 -19.37 -10.89 20.83
N ASP A 7 -19.90 -9.70 20.54
CA ASP A 7 -20.74 -9.41 19.38
C ASP A 7 -19.87 -9.27 18.11
N PRO A 8 -20.14 -10.00 17.02
CA PRO A 8 -19.33 -9.93 15.80
C PRO A 8 -19.57 -8.62 15.04
N PRO A 9 -18.54 -7.94 14.50
CA PRO A 9 -18.69 -6.62 13.91
C PRO A 9 -19.62 -6.63 12.69
N ASP A 10 -20.71 -5.86 12.80
CA ASP A 10 -21.72 -5.65 11.78
C ASP A 10 -21.12 -5.03 10.50
N ARG A 11 -21.16 -5.80 9.40
CA ARG A 11 -20.68 -5.42 8.07
C ARG A 11 -21.66 -4.53 7.30
N SER A 12 -22.77 -4.13 7.91
CA SER A 12 -23.82 -3.31 7.28
C SER A 12 -23.63 -1.79 7.42
N ALA A 13 -22.56 -1.34 8.09
CA ALA A 13 -22.26 0.08 8.19
C ALA A 13 -22.00 0.70 6.79
N PRO A 14 -22.69 1.80 6.42
CA PRO A 14 -22.53 2.41 5.11
C PRO A 14 -21.11 2.97 4.94
N ALA A 15 -20.52 2.75 3.77
CA ALA A 15 -19.21 3.27 3.43
C ALA A 15 -19.19 4.80 3.58
N LYS A 16 -18.25 5.33 4.37
CA LYS A 16 -18.14 6.76 4.66
C LYS A 16 -17.74 7.56 3.41
N THR A 17 -18.69 8.33 2.88
CA THR A 17 -18.47 9.20 1.71
C THR A 17 -17.67 10.44 2.09
N TYR A 18 -16.60 10.76 1.34
CA TYR A 18 -15.78 11.96 1.55
C TYR A 18 -15.92 12.95 0.38
N PRO A 19 -16.09 14.25 0.64
CA PRO A 19 -16.21 15.26 -0.41
C PRO A 19 -14.87 15.61 -1.06
N PHE A 20 -14.90 15.82 -2.37
CA PHE A 20 -13.80 16.38 -3.18
C PHE A 20 -13.56 17.85 -2.81
N PRO A 21 -12.32 18.37 -2.72
CA PRO A 21 -11.01 17.78 -3.03
C PRO A 21 -10.30 17.13 -1.81
N TYR A 22 -10.99 17.02 -0.67
CA TYR A 22 -10.45 16.45 0.58
C TYR A 22 -10.58 14.92 0.67
N SER A 23 -10.59 14.21 -0.46
CA SER A 23 -10.26 12.78 -0.47
C SER A 23 -8.80 12.67 -0.05
N ARG A 24 -8.56 12.64 1.26
CA ARG A 24 -7.26 12.68 1.92
C ARG A 24 -6.19 12.01 1.06
N THR A 25 -5.30 12.84 0.49
CA THR A 25 -4.09 12.39 -0.21
C THR A 25 -3.13 11.64 0.71
N ASN A 26 -3.42 11.62 2.01
CA ASN A 26 -2.77 10.76 2.97
C ASN A 26 -3.64 9.51 3.18
N PRO A 27 -3.30 8.35 2.56
CA PRO A 27 -3.97 7.09 2.86
C PRO A 27 -3.97 6.88 4.39
N PRO A 28 -5.00 6.21 4.95
CA PRO A 28 -4.95 5.83 6.35
C PRO A 28 -3.61 5.17 6.61
N ALA A 29 -2.84 5.72 7.56
CA ALA A 29 -1.55 5.17 7.95
C ALA A 29 -1.73 3.66 8.08
N THR A 30 -0.98 2.92 7.28
CA THR A 30 -1.17 1.47 7.22
C THR A 30 -0.94 0.94 8.63
N PRO A 31 -1.91 0.22 9.24
CA PRO A 31 -1.78 -0.22 10.62
C PRO A 31 -0.50 -1.06 10.76
N GLY A 32 0.55 -0.50 11.38
CA GLY A 32 1.87 -1.14 11.46
C GLY A 32 3.01 -0.45 10.70
N GLY A 33 2.77 0.69 10.04
CA GLY A 33 3.78 1.41 9.26
C GLY A 33 3.85 0.94 7.79
N PHE A 34 4.85 1.41 7.05
CA PHE A 34 5.11 0.93 5.69
C PHE A 34 6.33 0.02 5.67
N LYS A 35 6.26 -1.04 4.84
CA LYS A 35 7.41 -1.90 4.57
C LYS A 35 8.23 -1.34 3.41
N ASP A 36 9.55 -1.24 3.57
CA ASP A 36 10.43 -1.05 2.42
C ASP A 36 10.60 -2.41 1.70
N LEU A 37 10.10 -2.48 0.47
CA LEU A 37 10.17 -3.64 -0.40
C LEU A 37 11.41 -3.61 -1.30
N GLY A 38 12.14 -2.50 -1.31
CA GLY A 38 13.39 -2.30 -2.02
C GLY A 38 13.25 -1.92 -3.50
N VAL A 39 14.38 -1.97 -4.19
CA VAL A 39 14.53 -1.58 -5.61
C VAL A 39 14.32 -2.79 -6.53
N THR A 40 13.61 -2.60 -7.65
CA THR A 40 13.36 -3.65 -8.65
C THR A 40 14.65 -4.16 -9.31
N PRO A 41 14.64 -5.40 -9.84
CA PRO A 41 15.77 -5.94 -10.57
C PRO A 41 16.22 -5.07 -11.75
N LEU A 42 15.27 -4.47 -12.49
CA LEU A 42 15.59 -3.59 -13.62
C LEU A 42 16.31 -2.33 -13.17
N ALA A 43 15.78 -1.64 -12.16
CA ALA A 43 16.41 -0.43 -11.64
C ALA A 43 17.81 -0.71 -11.07
N ARG A 44 18.01 -1.88 -10.43
CA ARG A 44 19.34 -2.34 -9.99
C ARG A 44 20.28 -2.61 -11.16
N GLN A 45 19.82 -3.29 -12.20
CA GLN A 45 20.62 -3.59 -13.40
C GLN A 45 21.07 -2.33 -14.14
N LEU A 46 20.25 -1.28 -14.12
CA LEU A 46 20.57 0.01 -14.71
C LEU A 46 21.47 0.89 -13.82
N GLY A 47 21.80 0.43 -12.60
CA GLY A 47 22.63 1.20 -11.65
C GLY A 47 21.96 2.48 -11.17
N LEU A 48 20.63 2.55 -11.19
CA LEU A 48 19.89 3.73 -10.78
C LEU A 48 19.86 3.85 -9.27
N THR A 49 20.00 5.09 -8.78
CA THR A 49 19.81 5.40 -7.36
C THR A 49 18.32 5.57 -7.06
N VAL A 50 17.96 5.53 -5.77
CA VAL A 50 16.56 5.66 -5.34
C VAL A 50 15.96 6.99 -5.80
N GLU A 51 16.75 8.06 -5.89
CA GLU A 51 16.31 9.37 -6.39
C GLU A 51 15.97 9.38 -7.89
N GLN A 52 16.50 8.41 -8.65
CA GLN A 52 16.22 8.25 -10.09
C GLN A 52 15.10 7.23 -10.36
N THR A 53 14.49 6.69 -9.30
CA THR A 53 13.43 5.69 -9.38
C THR A 53 12.08 6.26 -8.94
N ASN A 54 11.02 5.64 -9.41
CA ASN A 54 9.65 5.95 -9.03
C ASN A 54 9.26 5.08 -7.84
N GLY A 55 8.72 5.71 -6.80
CA GLY A 55 8.15 5.02 -5.65
C GLY A 55 6.74 4.51 -5.96
N HIS A 56 6.50 3.23 -5.70
CA HIS A 56 5.23 2.56 -5.94
C HIS A 56 4.71 1.93 -4.65
N TRP A 57 3.43 2.15 -4.35
CA TRP A 57 2.75 1.54 -3.22
C TRP A 57 2.15 0.19 -3.59
N CYS A 58 2.20 -0.78 -2.67
CA CYS A 58 1.49 -2.04 -2.78
C CYS A 58 0.59 -2.26 -1.57
N SER A 59 -0.73 -2.23 -1.75
CA SER A 59 -1.75 -2.48 -0.72
C SER A 59 -1.67 -3.86 -0.10
N ARG A 60 -1.30 -4.87 -0.89
CA ARG A 60 -1.18 -6.26 -0.44
C ARG A 60 0.03 -6.48 0.46
N CYS A 61 1.16 -5.87 0.12
CA CYS A 61 2.39 -5.95 0.91
C CYS A 61 2.51 -4.85 1.96
N GLN A 62 1.63 -3.84 1.90
CA GLN A 62 1.62 -2.68 2.78
C GLN A 62 2.99 -1.97 2.80
N GLY A 63 3.54 -1.75 1.60
CA GLY A 63 4.90 -1.27 1.45
C GLY A 63 5.18 -0.53 0.16
N ILE A 64 6.31 0.16 0.14
CA ILE A 64 6.82 0.93 -1.00
C ILE A 64 7.95 0.13 -1.65
N TRP A 65 7.95 0.06 -2.97
CA TRP A 65 9.08 -0.39 -3.78
C TRP A 65 9.48 0.68 -4.79
N PHE A 66 10.70 0.60 -5.28
CA PHE A 66 11.30 1.59 -6.17
C PHE A 66 11.61 0.97 -7.53
N GLY A 67 10.95 1.47 -8.57
CA GLY A 67 11.04 0.97 -9.94
C GLY A 67 11.42 2.02 -10.96
N TYR A 68 11.65 1.61 -12.20
CA TYR A 68 12.00 2.53 -13.28
C TYR A 68 10.98 2.53 -14.41
N THR A 69 10.70 3.72 -14.94
CA THR A 69 9.82 3.97 -16.11
C THR A 69 8.40 3.40 -16.01
N LEU A 70 8.17 2.17 -16.47
CA LEU A 70 6.85 1.57 -16.69
C LEU A 70 6.61 0.35 -15.80
N GLU A 71 7.44 0.14 -14.79
CA GLU A 71 7.20 -0.89 -13.80
C GLU A 71 5.95 -0.53 -12.99
N ALA A 72 4.94 -1.40 -13.06
CA ALA A 72 3.72 -1.29 -12.26
C ALA A 72 3.53 -2.51 -11.34
N GLU A 73 4.38 -3.52 -11.47
CA GLU A 73 4.23 -4.81 -10.81
C GLU A 73 5.07 -4.87 -9.54
N CYS A 74 4.42 -5.13 -8.40
CA CYS A 74 5.11 -5.30 -7.13
C CYS A 74 6.08 -6.48 -7.20
N PRO A 75 7.39 -6.29 -6.89
CA PRO A 75 8.41 -7.34 -7.02
C PRO A 75 8.25 -8.49 -6.01
N VAL A 76 7.44 -8.29 -4.96
CA VAL A 76 7.23 -9.29 -3.91
C VAL A 76 6.00 -10.16 -4.19
N CYS A 77 4.91 -9.57 -4.68
CA CYS A 77 3.63 -10.28 -4.81
C CYS A 77 2.99 -10.26 -6.20
N GLY A 78 3.61 -9.60 -7.18
CA GLY A 78 3.10 -9.51 -8.56
C GLY A 78 1.86 -8.62 -8.71
N ASN A 79 1.42 -7.94 -7.66
CA ASN A 79 0.24 -7.08 -7.73
C ASN A 79 0.55 -5.82 -8.55
N ARG A 80 -0.33 -5.50 -9.51
CA ARG A 80 -0.25 -4.28 -10.34
C ARG A 80 -1.19 -3.17 -9.89
N LYS A 81 -2.07 -3.46 -8.94
CA LYS A 81 -3.01 -2.48 -8.37
C LYS A 81 -2.44 -2.00 -7.03
N GLY A 82 -2.49 -0.69 -6.83
CA GLY A 82 -2.05 -0.03 -5.60
C GLY A 82 -2.69 -0.62 -4.35
#